data_AF-A0A8T7HDB1-F1
#
_entry.id   AF-A0A8T7HDB1-F1
#
_cell.length_a   1.000
_cell.length_b   1.000
_cell.length_c   1.000
_cell.angle_alpha   90.00
_cell.angle_beta   90.00
_cell.angle_gamma   90.00
#
_symmetry.space_group_name_H-M   'P 1'
#
loop_
_entity.id
_entity.type
_entity.pdbx_description
1 polymer ?
#
loop_
_entity_poly.entity_id
_entity_poly.type
_entity_poly.pdbx_seq_one_letter_code
_entity_poly.pdbx_strand_id
1 'polypeptide(L)' 'MEEVQTKSQKVKRFIKEVQRVLRITKKPNKTEFTSIVKVTGLGLIIIGSIGFLIFVLKQVLF' A
#
# COMPACT_ATOMS: atom_id res chain seq x y z
N MET A 1 36.67 22.43 9.26
CA MET A 1 36.50 21.15 9.99
C MET A 1 35.26 20.50 9.42
N GLU A 2 35.47 19.81 8.30
CA GLU A 2 34.46 19.04 7.59
C GLU A 2 34.37 17.65 8.23
N GLU A 3 33.22 17.00 8.09
CA GLU A 3 33.02 15.55 8.27
C GLU A 3 33.18 14.97 9.70
N VAL A 4 32.11 14.97 10.51
CA VAL A 4 31.50 13.72 11.05
C VAL A 4 30.05 14.02 11.45
N GLN A 5 29.18 14.24 10.46
CA GLN A 5 27.74 14.16 10.69
C GLN A 5 27.37 12.67 10.76
N THR A 6 27.51 12.08 11.95
CA THR A 6 27.24 10.67 12.26
C THR A 6 25.96 10.22 11.55
N LYS A 7 26.04 9.24 10.64
CA LYS A 7 24.88 8.71 9.87
C LYS A 7 23.63 8.50 10.74
N SER A 8 23.83 8.12 12.01
CA SER A 8 22.78 7.96 13.03
C SER A 8 21.97 9.23 13.33
N GLN A 9 22.59 10.42 13.31
CA GLN A 9 21.92 11.71 13.51
C GLN A 9 20.99 12.06 12.33
N LYS A 10 21.41 11.77 11.09
CA LYS A 10 20.59 11.99 9.89
C LYS A 10 19.33 11.10 9.90
N VAL A 11 19.48 9.81 10.22
CA VAL A 11 18.35 8.86 10.32
C VAL A 11 17.38 9.26 11.43
N LYS A 12 17.88 9.66 12.61
CA LYS A 12 17.01 10.14 13.70
C LYS A 12 16.19 11.37 13.32
N ARG A 13 16.76 12.31 12.56
CA ARG A 13 16.04 13.48 12.03
C ARG A 13 14.97 13.06 11.01
N PHE A 14 15.33 12.18 10.08
CA PHE A 14 14.40 11.68 9.05
C PHE A 14 13.21 10.94 9.66
N ILE A 15 13.43 10.05 10.64
CA ILE A 15 12.33 9.35 11.35
C ILE A 15 11.42 10.36 12.06
N LYS A 16 11.99 11.40 12.68
CA LYS A 16 11.22 12.46 13.35
C LYS A 16 10.37 13.27 12.37
N GLU A 17 10.88 13.52 11.17
CA GLU A 17 10.15 14.17 10.08
C GLU A 17 9.01 13.29 9.54
N VAL A 18 9.29 12.00 9.26
CA VAL A 18 8.26 11.02 8.86
C VAL A 18 7.14 10.92 9.90
N GLN A 19 7.48 10.88 11.18
CA GLN A 19 6.49 10.84 12.26
C GLN A 19 5.60 12.10 12.30
N ARG A 20 6.16 13.28 11.98
CA ARG A 20 5.36 14.52 11.86
C ARG A 20 4.40 14.44 10.69
N VAL A 21 4.86 13.97 9.53
CA VAL A 21 4.00 13.81 8.35
C VAL A 21 2.86 12.83 8.63
N LEU A 22 3.15 11.67 9.23
CA LEU A 22 2.14 10.67 9.60
C LEU A 22 1.10 11.19 10.61
N ARG A 23 1.48 12.16 11.45
CA ARG A 23 0.54 12.83 12.37
C ARG A 23 -0.34 13.88 11.67
N ILE A 24 0.16 14.50 10.59
CA ILE A 24 -0.57 15.51 9.82
C ILE A 24 -1.55 14.83 8.84
N THR A 25 -1.22 13.64 8.33
CA THR A 25 -2.11 12.89 7.44
C THR A 25 -3.39 12.47 8.15
N LYS A 26 -4.54 12.68 7.49
CA LYS A 26 -5.85 12.25 7.99
C LYS A 26 -5.91 10.72 8.04
N LYS A 27 -6.08 10.16 9.24
CA LYS A 27 -6.39 8.72 9.39
C LYS A 27 -7.77 8.45 8.78
N PRO A 28 -7.91 7.48 7.86
CA PRO A 28 -9.19 7.22 7.21
C PRO A 28 -10.25 6.84 8.23
N ASN A 29 -11.46 7.34 8.05
CA ASN A 29 -12.59 6.92 8.87
C ASN A 29 -13.02 5.49 8.49
N LYS A 30 -13.67 4.76 9.40
CA LYS A 30 -14.16 3.39 9.14
C LYS A 30 -15.08 3.32 7.93
N THR A 31 -15.87 4.35 7.69
CA THR A 31 -16.77 4.46 6.52
C THR A 31 -15.99 4.60 5.22
N GLU A 32 -15.04 5.54 5.14
CA GLU A 32 -14.17 5.76 3.98
C GLU A 32 -13.38 4.48 3.65
N PHE A 33 -12.79 3.84 4.66
CA PHE A 33 -12.06 2.58 4.50
C PHE A 33 -12.95 1.47 3.93
N THR A 34 -14.15 1.30 4.49
CA THR A 34 -15.08 0.25 4.04
C THR A 34 -15.53 0.49 2.60
N SER A 35 -15.77 1.74 2.20
CA SER A 35 -16.13 2.08 0.82
C SER A 35 -15.00 1.74 -0.16
N ILE A 36 -13.76 2.10 0.17
CA ILE A 36 -12.58 1.78 -0.66
C ILE A 36 -12.43 0.25 -0.78
N VAL A 37 -12.47 -0.46 0.35
CA VAL A 37 -12.33 -1.92 0.36
C VAL A 37 -13.41 -2.62 -0.47
N LYS A 38 -14.67 -2.14 -0.42
CA LYS A 38 -15.75 -2.70 -1.25
C LYS A 38 -15.48 -2.52 -2.74
N VAL A 39 -15.08 -1.32 -3.16
CA VAL A 39 -14.82 -1.03 -4.58
C VAL A 39 -13.58 -1.80 -5.07
N THR A 40 -12.49 -1.78 -4.31
CA THR A 40 -11.27 -2.52 -4.65
C THR A 40 -11.51 -4.03 -4.63
N GLY A 41 -12.27 -4.54 -3.66
CA GLY A 41 -12.63 -5.95 -3.57
C GLY A 41 -13.43 -6.43 -4.78
N LEU A 42 -14.40 -5.65 -5.24
CA LEU A 42 -15.13 -5.93 -6.47
C LEU A 42 -14.20 -5.96 -7.70
N GLY A 43 -13.29 -5.00 -7.81
CA GLY A 43 -12.29 -4.98 -8.90
C GLY A 43 -11.39 -6.22 -8.90
N LEU A 44 -10.91 -6.65 -7.73
CA LEU A 44 -10.08 -7.86 -7.58
C LEU A 44 -10.84 -9.13 -7.96
N ILE A 45 -12.12 -9.24 -7.60
CA ILE A 45 -12.95 -10.39 -7.98
C ILE A 45 -13.12 -10.45 -9.49
N ILE A 46 -13.38 -9.32 -10.16
CA ILE A 46 -13.56 -9.28 -11.61
C ILE A 46 -12.27 -9.67 -12.33
N ILE A 47 -11.15 -9.01 -11.99
CA ILE A 47 -9.86 -9.29 -12.62
C ILE A 47 -9.39 -10.72 -12.32
N GLY A 48 -9.55 -11.15 -11.07
CA GLY A 48 -9.22 -12.51 -10.63
C GLY A 48 -10.07 -13.56 -11.34
N SER A 49 -11.36 -13.32 -11.54
CA SER A 49 -12.25 -14.21 -12.28
C SER A 49 -11.82 -14.32 -13.75
N ILE A 50 -11.50 -13.21 -14.41
CA ILE A 50 -11.04 -13.24 -15.81
C ILE A 50 -9.75 -14.05 -15.94
N GLY A 51 -8.76 -13.81 -15.07
CA GLY A 51 -7.52 -14.60 -15.06
C GLY A 51 -7.76 -16.08 -14.73
N PHE A 52 -8.66 -16.36 -13.80
CA PHE A 52 -9.05 -17.71 -13.43
C PHE A 52 -9.75 -18.45 -14.57
N LEU A 53 -10.68 -17.81 -15.29
CA LEU A 53 -11.33 -18.39 -16.45
C LEU A 53 -10.31 -18.76 -17.53
N ILE A 54 -9.36 -17.88 -17.85
CA ILE A 54 -8.30 -18.18 -18.83
C ILE A 54 -7.46 -19.39 -18.38
N PHE A 55 -7.10 -19.44 -17.10
CA PHE A 55 -6.32 -20.55 -16.55
C PHE A 55 -7.08 -21.88 -16.61
N VAL A 56 -8.35 -21.89 -16.21
CA VAL A 56 -9.20 -23.08 -16.24
C VAL A 56 -9.43 -23.56 -17.66
N LEU A 57 -9.73 -22.65 -18.60
CA LEU A 57 -9.88 -23.00 -20.02
C LEU A 57 -8.59 -23.62 -20.57
N LYS A 58 -7.43 -23.05 -20.25
CA LYS A 58 -6.14 -23.63 -20.62
C LYS A 58 -5.98 -25.04 -20.05
N GLN A 59 -6.29 -25.25 -18.77
CA GLN A 59 -6.08 -26.55 -18.11
C GLN A 59 -7.07 -27.65 -18.52
N VAL A 60 -8.26 -27.28 -19.01
CA VAL A 60 -9.25 -28.25 -19.48
C VAL A 60 -9.06 -28.58 -20.96
N LEU A 61 -8.63 -27.62 -21.78
CA LEU A 61 -8.39 -27.81 -23.22
C LEU A 61 -6.99 -28.35 -23.56
N PHE A 62 -6.01 -28.24 -22.66
CA PHE A 62 -4.63 -28.71 -22.84
C PHE A 62 -4.21 -29.62 -21.68
#